data_AF-A0A1J5FHY1-F1
#
_entry.id   AF-A0A1J5FHY1-F1
#
_cell.length_a   1.000
_cell.length_b   1.000
_cell.length_c   1.000
_cell.angle_alpha   90.00
_cell.angle_beta   90.00
_cell.angle_gamma   90.00
#
_symmetry.space_group_name_H-M   'P 1'
#
loop_
_entity.id
_entity.type
_entity.pdbx_description
1 polymer ?
#
loop_
_entity_poly.entity_id
_entity_poly.type
_entity_poly.pdbx_seq_one_letter_code
_entity_poly.pdbx_strand_id
1 'polypeptide(L)'
;MDLDHTISYFRHGILFKPRKLFKAISDETDLWGDQRNFLHNIFSWLVVSFLLLVVNFNFGLVFSIAYFFHLVFDALNSADFYPFFPSRKFVIRGFIKYYSKQEVVFDICLILILIILFIF
;
A
#
# COMPACT_ATOMS: atom_id res chain seq x y z
N MET A 1 -5.38 6.07 -0.27
CA MET A 1 -4.72 6.58 0.94
C MET A 1 -5.39 5.88 2.09
N ASP A 2 -4.60 5.10 2.80
CA ASP A 2 -5.15 4.01 3.59
C ASP A 2 -5.38 4.48 5.02
N LEU A 3 -6.11 3.68 5.81
CA LEU A 3 -6.50 4.11 7.15
C LEU A 3 -5.28 4.30 8.06
N ASP A 4 -4.22 3.50 7.92
CA ASP A 4 -2.97 3.69 8.68
C ASP A 4 -2.37 5.09 8.44
N HIS A 5 -2.24 5.51 7.18
CA HIS A 5 -1.79 6.85 6.81
C HIS A 5 -2.69 7.94 7.40
N THR A 6 -4.01 7.79 7.28
CA THR A 6 -4.97 8.77 7.76
C THR A 6 -4.90 8.92 9.29
N ILE A 7 -4.78 7.79 10.01
CA ILE A 7 -4.61 7.76 11.47
C ILE A 7 -3.30 8.41 11.87
N SER A 8 -2.19 8.11 11.19
CA SER A 8 -0.89 8.76 11.42
C SER A 8 -1.02 10.28 11.28
N TYR A 9 -1.56 10.76 10.16
CA TYR A 9 -1.68 12.19 9.88
C TYR A 9 -2.60 12.91 10.88
N PHE A 10 -3.64 12.22 11.36
CA PHE A 10 -4.48 12.74 12.43
C PHE A 10 -3.71 12.84 13.76
N ARG A 11 -3.00 11.77 14.16
CA ARG A 11 -2.18 11.72 15.39
C ARG A 11 -1.12 12.81 15.43
N HIS A 12 -0.48 13.09 14.29
CA HIS A 12 0.57 14.12 14.16
C HIS A 12 0.02 15.51 13.81
N GLY A 13 -1.31 15.66 13.77
CA GLY A 13 -1.98 16.95 13.58
C GLY A 13 -1.68 17.61 12.23
N ILE A 14 -1.40 16.82 11.19
CA ILE A 14 -1.15 17.31 9.83
C ILE A 14 -2.29 17.03 8.85
N LEU A 15 -3.26 16.16 9.21
CA LEU A 15 -4.37 15.76 8.33
C LEU A 15 -5.13 16.96 7.74
N PHE A 16 -5.38 18.00 8.54
CA PHE A 16 -6.10 19.21 8.10
C PHE A 16 -5.18 20.38 7.76
N LYS A 17 -3.89 20.12 7.49
CA LYS A 17 -2.90 21.13 7.10
C LYS A 17 -2.42 20.84 5.67
N PRO A 18 -3.13 21.32 4.62
CA PRO A 18 -2.92 20.90 3.23
C PRO A 18 -1.46 20.93 2.77
N ARG A 19 -0.71 21.98 3.10
CA ARG A 19 0.72 22.07 2.74
C ARG A 19 1.59 21.00 3.42
N LYS A 20 1.32 20.71 4.69
CA LYS A 20 2.06 19.70 5.46
C LYS A 20 1.64 18.29 5.03
N LEU A 21 0.35 18.09 4.80
CA LEU A 21 -0.19 16.84 4.27
C LEU A 21 0.41 16.56 2.90
N PHE A 22 0.35 17.52 1.96
CA PHE A 22 0.90 17.36 0.62
C PHE A 22 2.39 17.00 0.67
N LYS A 23 3.17 17.67 1.53
CA LYS A 23 4.57 17.31 1.74
C LYS A 23 4.75 15.89 2.26
N ALA A 24 3.96 15.48 3.26
CA ALA A 24 4.07 14.15 3.88
C ALA A 24 3.64 13.01 2.95
N ILE A 25 2.71 13.25 2.02
CA ILE A 25 2.22 12.22 1.08
C ILE A 25 3.10 12.11 -0.16
N SER A 26 3.84 13.19 -0.49
CA SER A 26 4.78 13.23 -1.60
C SER A 26 6.19 12.78 -1.22
N ASP A 27 6.41 12.47 0.07
CA ASP A 27 7.70 12.03 0.59
C ASP A 27 7.66 10.50 0.74
N GLU A 28 8.71 9.83 0.27
CA GLU A 28 8.84 8.38 0.40
C GLU A 28 9.12 7.96 1.85
N THR A 29 9.63 8.90 2.66
CA THR A 29 10.02 8.62 4.04
C THR A 29 8.82 8.62 4.98
N ASP A 30 8.63 7.51 5.70
CA ASP A 30 7.71 7.48 6.84
C ASP A 30 8.36 8.19 8.05
N LEU A 31 8.12 9.51 8.14
CA LEU A 31 8.65 10.37 9.20
C LEU A 31 8.34 9.88 10.62
N TRP A 32 7.26 9.14 10.81
CA TRP A 32 6.76 8.73 12.11
C TRP A 32 6.83 7.22 12.35
N GLY A 33 7.11 6.43 11.31
CA GLY A 33 7.19 4.97 11.39
C GLY A 33 5.86 4.31 11.75
N ASP A 34 4.74 5.00 11.49
CA ASP A 34 3.40 4.55 11.82
C ASP A 34 2.40 4.56 10.66
N GLN A 35 2.87 4.85 9.43
CA GLN A 35 2.01 4.95 8.25
C GLN A 35 1.71 3.60 7.57
N ARG A 36 2.56 2.58 7.78
CA ARG A 36 2.45 1.25 7.16
C ARG A 36 2.61 0.11 8.17
N ASN A 37 1.65 -0.03 9.07
CA ASN A 37 1.73 -0.98 10.18
C ASN A 37 0.59 -2.01 10.12
N PHE A 38 -0.55 -1.70 10.72
CA PHE A 38 -1.58 -2.69 10.98
C PHE A 38 -2.35 -3.07 9.73
N LEU A 39 -2.52 -2.21 8.75
CA LEU A 39 -3.20 -2.55 7.50
C LEU A 39 -2.23 -2.84 6.36
N HIS A 40 -0.94 -2.88 6.65
CA HIS A 40 0.11 -3.14 5.67
C HIS A 40 0.89 -4.41 6.03
N ASN A 41 0.16 -5.45 6.43
CA ASN A 41 0.75 -6.74 6.74
C ASN A 41 -0.16 -7.87 6.27
N ILE A 42 0.44 -9.04 6.12
CA ILE A 42 -0.22 -10.21 5.54
C ILE A 42 -1.35 -10.74 6.43
N PHE A 43 -1.26 -10.56 7.75
CA PHE A 43 -2.29 -11.03 8.68
C PHE A 43 -3.57 -10.22 8.54
N SER A 44 -3.46 -8.90 8.37
CA SER A 44 -4.62 -8.05 8.14
C SER A 44 -5.27 -8.31 6.80
N TRP A 45 -4.47 -8.56 5.76
CA TRP A 45 -5.01 -9.03 4.49
C TRP A 45 -5.79 -10.33 4.67
N LEU A 46 -5.24 -11.35 5.33
CA LEU A 46 -5.91 -12.63 5.55
C LEU A 46 -7.20 -12.48 6.36
N VAL A 47 -7.16 -11.76 7.49
CA VAL A 47 -8.31 -11.61 8.38
C VAL A 47 -9.43 -10.82 7.72
N VAL A 48 -9.14 -9.64 7.16
CA VAL A 48 -10.17 -8.79 6.55
C VAL A 48 -10.74 -9.46 5.30
N SER A 49 -9.89 -10.06 4.46
CA SER A 49 -10.36 -10.76 3.26
C SER A 49 -11.22 -11.97 3.61
N PHE A 50 -10.84 -12.76 4.61
CA PHE A 50 -11.64 -13.91 5.06
C PHE A 50 -13.02 -13.47 5.56
N LEU A 51 -13.09 -12.44 6.40
CA LEU A 51 -14.37 -11.91 6.90
C LEU A 51 -15.27 -11.44 5.74
N LEU A 52 -14.70 -10.74 4.76
CA LEU A 52 -15.47 -10.26 3.60
C LEU A 52 -15.90 -11.38 2.67
N LEU A 53 -15.07 -12.42 2.48
CA LEU A 53 -15.43 -13.61 1.71
C LEU A 53 -16.62 -14.36 2.31
N VAL A 54 -16.70 -14.43 3.64
CA VAL A 54 -17.83 -15.06 4.36
C VAL A 54 -19.12 -14.23 4.20
N VAL A 55 -19.02 -12.90 4.21
CA VAL A 55 -20.19 -12.01 4.08
C VAL A 55 -20.69 -11.97 2.63
N ASN A 56 -19.79 -11.82 1.67
CA ASN A 56 -20.10 -11.80 0.25
C ASN A 56 -18.88 -12.28 -0.55
N PHE A 57 -18.97 -13.49 -1.09
CA PHE A 57 -17.85 -14.12 -1.79
C PHE A 57 -17.31 -13.27 -2.95
N ASN A 58 -18.18 -12.73 -3.80
CA ASN A 58 -17.75 -11.97 -4.98
C ASN A 58 -17.02 -10.69 -4.58
N PHE A 59 -17.59 -9.94 -3.63
CA PHE A 59 -16.96 -8.73 -3.12
C PHE A 59 -15.64 -9.05 -2.38
N GLY A 60 -15.66 -10.03 -1.48
CA GLY A 60 -14.50 -10.44 -0.72
C GLY A 60 -13.36 -10.95 -1.60
N LEU A 61 -13.66 -11.62 -2.70
CA LEU A 61 -12.66 -12.08 -3.67
C LEU A 61 -11.99 -10.90 -4.37
N VAL A 62 -12.78 -9.96 -4.92
CA VAL A 62 -12.24 -8.76 -5.58
C VAL A 62 -11.42 -7.93 -4.59
N PHE A 63 -11.93 -7.73 -3.37
CA PHE A 63 -11.23 -7.02 -2.31
C PHE A 63 -9.91 -7.71 -1.94
N SER A 64 -9.91 -9.03 -1.76
CA SER A 64 -8.73 -9.81 -1.40
C SER A 64 -7.64 -9.69 -2.45
N ILE A 65 -8.00 -9.77 -3.73
CA ILE A 65 -7.06 -9.61 -4.85
C ILE A 65 -6.48 -8.19 -4.86
N ALA A 66 -7.34 -7.17 -4.73
CA ALA A 66 -6.89 -5.78 -4.73
C ALA A 66 -5.94 -5.49 -3.56
N TYR A 67 -6.27 -5.97 -2.36
CA TYR A 67 -5.44 -5.81 -1.16
C TYR A 67 -4.12 -6.59 -1.27
N PHE A 68 -4.14 -7.80 -1.84
CA PHE A 68 -2.90 -8.53 -2.12
C PHE A 68 -1.98 -7.73 -3.04
N PHE A 69 -2.50 -7.19 -4.15
CA PHE A 69 -1.69 -6.37 -5.06
C PHE A 69 -1.22 -5.06 -4.42
N HIS A 70 -2.01 -4.46 -3.52
CA HIS A 70 -1.58 -3.33 -2.70
C HIS A 70 -0.30 -3.67 -1.90
N LEU A 71 -0.31 -4.81 -1.17
CA LEU A 71 0.87 -5.27 -0.44
C LEU A 71 2.06 -5.62 -1.35
N VAL A 72 1.80 -6.18 -2.53
CA VAL A 72 2.84 -6.46 -3.53
C VAL A 72 3.48 -5.16 -4.01
N PHE A 73 2.69 -4.13 -4.31
CA PHE A 73 3.22 -2.84 -4.75
C PHE A 73 3.99 -2.13 -3.62
N ASP A 74 3.54 -2.25 -2.38
CA ASP A 74 4.32 -1.76 -1.23
C ASP A 74 5.66 -2.48 -1.08
N ALA A 75 5.70 -3.79 -1.36
CA ALA A 75 6.94 -4.57 -1.34
C ALA A 75 7.90 -4.24 -2.51
N LEU A 76 7.38 -3.73 -3.63
CA LEU A 76 8.16 -3.31 -4.80
C LEU A 76 8.67 -1.86 -4.69
N ASN A 77 8.00 -1.03 -3.89
CA ASN A 77 8.43 0.33 -3.57
C ASN A 77 9.66 0.31 -2.64
N SER A 78 10.58 1.27 -2.78
CA SER A 78 11.78 1.36 -1.93
C SER A 78 11.55 1.84 -0.49
N ALA A 79 10.34 2.27 -0.15
CA ALA A 79 9.94 2.53 1.23
C ALA A 79 9.95 1.25 2.11
N ASP A 80 10.10 1.42 3.43
CA ASP A 80 10.10 0.31 4.38
C ASP A 80 8.72 -0.39 4.42
N PHE A 81 8.70 -1.69 4.13
CA PHE A 81 7.51 -2.54 4.24
C PHE A 81 7.73 -3.68 5.24
N TYR A 82 6.82 -3.82 6.20
CA TYR A 82 6.90 -4.83 7.26
C TYR A 82 5.76 -5.87 7.11
N PRO A 83 5.91 -6.90 6.26
CA PRO A 83 4.83 -7.83 5.94
C PRO A 83 4.29 -8.61 7.14
N PHE A 84 5.06 -8.70 8.22
CA PHE A 84 4.73 -9.42 9.45
C PHE A 84 4.62 -8.51 10.67
N PHE A 85 4.29 -7.23 10.48
CA PHE A 85 4.00 -6.32 11.58
C PHE A 85 3.00 -6.96 12.59
N PRO A 86 3.19 -6.84 13.92
CA PRO A 86 4.11 -5.94 14.65
C PRO A 86 5.57 -6.40 14.70
N SER A 87 5.91 -7.59 14.19
CA SER A 87 7.30 -8.02 14.11
C SER A 87 8.03 -7.23 13.02
N ARG A 88 8.92 -6.31 13.43
CA ARG A 88 9.76 -5.51 12.52
C ARG A 88 11.06 -6.21 12.10
N LYS A 89 11.21 -7.51 12.41
CA LYS A 89 12.43 -8.27 12.11
C LYS A 89 12.64 -8.50 10.61
N PHE A 90 11.55 -8.56 9.85
CA PHE A 90 11.56 -8.74 8.42
C PHE A 90 11.10 -7.44 7.76
N VAL A 91 12.03 -6.76 7.09
CA VAL A 91 11.77 -5.55 6.32
C VAL A 91 12.05 -5.85 4.85
N ILE A 92 11.11 -5.47 3.99
CA ILE A 92 11.28 -5.49 2.55
C ILE A 92 11.47 -4.04 2.10
N ARG A 93 12.48 -3.82 1.27
CA ARG A 93 12.70 -2.56 0.54
C ARG A 93 12.80 -2.93 -0.92
N GLY A 94 11.81 -2.52 -1.69
CA GLY A 94 11.80 -2.74 -3.12
C GLY A 94 12.81 -1.86 -3.85
N PHE A 95 12.77 -1.95 -5.17
CA PHE A 95 13.73 -1.26 -6.06
C PHE A 95 13.12 -0.07 -6.79
N ILE A 96 11.79 0.12 -6.72
CA ILE A 96 11.07 1.19 -7.40
C ILE A 96 11.01 2.41 -6.48
N LYS A 97 11.70 3.48 -6.86
CA LYS A 97 11.68 4.74 -6.11
C LYS A 97 10.38 5.50 -6.31
N TYR A 98 9.87 6.07 -5.23
CA TYR A 98 8.66 6.89 -5.28
C TYR A 98 8.90 8.17 -6.09
N TYR A 99 7.90 8.55 -6.88
CA TYR A 99 7.91 9.72 -7.75
C TYR A 99 9.13 9.76 -8.69
N SER A 100 9.54 8.59 -9.20
CA SER A 100 10.72 8.42 -10.04
C SER A 100 10.37 8.02 -11.48
N LYS A 101 11.33 8.17 -12.39
CA LYS A 101 11.18 7.66 -13.78
C LYS A 101 10.98 6.14 -13.81
N GLN A 102 11.48 5.41 -12.81
CA GLN A 102 11.32 3.96 -12.72
C GLN A 102 9.87 3.58 -12.47
N GLU A 103 9.20 4.31 -11.57
CA GLU A 103 7.77 4.16 -11.29
C GLU A 103 6.93 4.43 -12.54
N VAL A 104 7.19 5.54 -13.24
CA VAL A 104 6.49 5.86 -14.49
C VAL A 104 6.65 4.77 -15.55
N VAL A 105 7.87 4.23 -15.72
CA VAL A 105 8.11 3.12 -16.66
C VAL A 105 7.37 1.86 -16.21
N PHE A 106 7.40 1.54 -14.91
CA PHE A 106 6.69 0.39 -14.35
C PHE A 106 5.17 0.50 -14.58
N ASP A 107 4.58 1.66 -14.31
CA ASP A 107 3.15 1.92 -14.51
C ASP A 107 2.75 1.78 -15.98
N ILE A 108 3.56 2.33 -16.90
CA ILE A 108 3.32 2.19 -18.34
C ILE A 108 3.37 0.71 -18.74
N CYS A 109 4.36 -0.05 -18.29
CA CYS A 109 4.45 -1.48 -18.56
C CYS A 109 3.24 -2.25 -18.02
N LEU A 110 2.78 -1.93 -16.80
CA LEU A 110 1.61 -2.56 -16.20
C LEU A 110 0.33 -2.26 -17.00
N ILE A 111 0.15 -1.02 -17.44
CA ILE A 111 -0.97 -0.62 -18.31
C ILE A 111 -0.93 -1.40 -19.64
N LEU A 112 0.24 -1.52 -20.27
CA LEU A 112 0.36 -2.26 -21.53
C LEU A 112 0.02 -3.74 -21.35
N ILE A 113 0.48 -4.37 -20.26
CA ILE A 113 0.14 -5.76 -19.94
C ILE A 113 -1.38 -5.91 -19.73
N LEU A 114 -2.00 -5.00 -18.99
CA LEU A 114 -3.45 -5.00 -18.80
C LEU A 114 -4.19 -4.85 -20.13
N ILE A 115 -3.78 -3.92 -20.99
CA ILE A 115 -4.38 -3.74 -22.31
C ILE A 115 -4.28 -5.03 -23.14
N ILE A 116 -3.12 -5.68 -23.16
CA ILE A 116 -2.92 -6.94 -23.88
C ILE A 116 -3.85 -8.03 -23.34
N LEU A 117 -3.92 -8.20 -22.02
CA LEU A 117 -4.78 -9.21 -21.38
C LEU A 117 -6.29 -8.97 -21.54
N PHE A 118 -6.71 -7.73 -21.81
CA PHE A 118 -8.12 -7.39 -22.03
C PHE A 118 -8.51 -7.38 -23.51
N ILE A 119 -7.55 -7.24 -24.42
CA ILE A 119 -7.79 -7.28 -25.87
C ILE A 119 -7.72 -8.72 -26.42
N PHE A 120 -6.84 -9.55 -25.88
CA PHE A 120 -6.65 -10.96 -26.27
C PHE A 120 -7.29 -11.91 -25.26
#